data_AF-A0A8J6RFS1-F1
#
_entry.id   AF-A0A8J6RFS1-F1
#
_cell.length_a   1.000
_cell.length_b   1.000
_cell.length_c   1.000
_cell.angle_alpha   90.00
_cell.angle_beta   90.00
_cell.angle_gamma   90.00
#
_symmetry.space_group_name_H-M   'P 1'
#
loop_
_entity.id
_entity.type
_entity.pdbx_description
1 polymer ?
#
loop_
_entity_poly.entity_id
_entity_poly.type
_entity_poly.pdbx_seq_one_letter_code
_entity_poly.pdbx_strand_id
1 'polypeptide(L)'
;MSEIWENSQTWICPDLRPHWCLYEHRSSDGYSLKSSDGQIHLWVSDIAGYALLHFTNRYSVGQVQQRCQRHFGPACPPNLVVRLLQQLMQTGVLAPVEDIGSAQAAAKQPATSSCLQLRPAVEWIGHSDGYWILRNPETVTHLQISPADKAIIEQLDQQSAAQLAHRHQRSPSEIRQLVSFLALKSMLQGIDPPAPPKKKFNPLQLLYFKRALLNPDAWLERHVDKLRWIWQRPTFWLLCGFLSFTLVQALAQQPYIVTYAQSLIAAYSWSLLLPFGVLAMAVISVHELAHAFTLKHYGGRVAEMGLLFMCLIPAAYTETSDSYSLRYRHQAALVIGAGILCQIIIGALAFWLWNLSSPSSWFHTASFLLIGASLFTVLLNLNPMAKFDGYHLVSAASGINNLRARSFALYASLLQRKSSPESGSDYWLLLAYAPLSFLYLLLVFSRLALWLGDWVLTHIPALGLLLLSLWLIYYLLLPDPQPKT
;
A
#
# COMPACT_ATOMS: atom_id res chain seq x y z
N MET A 1 -25.67 41.80 9.75
CA MET A 1 -25.38 40.54 10.48
C MET A 1 -26.40 39.43 10.18
N SER A 2 -27.09 39.42 9.03
CA SER A 2 -28.31 38.60 8.87
C SER A 2 -28.62 38.13 7.44
N GLU A 3 -27.62 37.85 6.60
CA GLU A 3 -27.83 37.12 5.32
C GLU A 3 -26.84 35.96 5.18
N ILE A 4 -25.57 36.14 5.59
CA ILE A 4 -24.53 35.08 5.54
C ILE A 4 -24.91 33.85 6.40
N TRP A 5 -25.67 34.04 7.47
CA TRP A 5 -25.97 32.97 8.45
C TRP A 5 -27.35 32.31 8.27
N GLU A 6 -28.22 32.83 7.40
CA GLU A 6 -29.51 32.18 7.12
C GLU A 6 -29.32 30.83 6.42
N ASN A 7 -28.23 30.68 5.66
CA ASN A 7 -27.91 29.43 4.95
C ASN A 7 -26.86 28.56 5.67
N SER A 8 -26.47 28.91 6.91
CA SER A 8 -25.33 28.27 7.59
C SER A 8 -25.59 26.83 8.03
N GLN A 9 -26.85 26.39 8.07
CA GLN A 9 -27.21 24.99 8.42
C GLN A 9 -26.65 23.97 7.42
N THR A 10 -26.40 24.41 6.18
CA THR A 10 -25.86 23.58 5.08
C THR A 10 -24.32 23.55 5.04
N TRP A 11 -23.64 24.43 5.78
CA TRP A 11 -22.19 24.52 5.76
C TRP A 11 -21.55 23.28 6.37
N ILE A 12 -20.49 22.76 5.76
CA ILE A 12 -19.77 21.59 6.27
C ILE A 12 -18.80 22.03 7.37
N CYS A 13 -18.81 21.33 8.51
CA CYS A 13 -17.88 21.61 9.60
C CYS A 13 -16.45 21.16 9.22
N PRO A 14 -15.44 22.06 9.29
CA PRO A 14 -14.07 21.79 8.87
C PRO A 14 -13.40 20.74 9.74
N ASP A 15 -12.50 19.91 9.20
CA ASP A 15 -11.72 18.95 10.00
C ASP A 15 -10.54 19.65 10.71
N LEU A 16 -10.59 19.68 12.04
CA LEU A 16 -9.56 20.33 12.86
C LEU A 16 -8.41 19.39 13.25
N ARG A 17 -8.60 18.07 13.12
CA ARG A 17 -7.63 17.04 13.56
C ARG A 17 -6.25 17.10 12.91
N PRO A 18 -6.06 17.58 11.66
CA PRO A 18 -4.73 17.66 11.04
C PRO A 18 -3.78 18.64 11.75
N HIS A 19 -4.33 19.66 12.41
CA HIS A 19 -3.54 20.75 13.00
C HIS A 19 -3.78 20.91 14.51
N TRP A 20 -4.86 20.33 15.04
CA TRP A 20 -5.30 20.51 16.41
C TRP A 20 -5.62 19.17 17.09
N CYS A 21 -5.18 19.03 18.34
CA CYS A 21 -5.48 17.89 19.20
C CYS A 21 -6.51 18.30 20.26
N LEU A 22 -7.59 17.53 20.35
CA LEU A 22 -8.60 17.68 21.40
C LEU A 22 -8.27 16.74 22.56
N TYR A 23 -8.09 17.30 23.76
CA TYR A 23 -7.82 16.55 24.99
C TYR A 23 -9.02 16.64 25.93
N GLU A 24 -9.49 15.49 26.39
CA GLU A 24 -10.54 15.36 27.39
C GLU A 24 -9.91 15.38 28.79
N HIS A 25 -10.34 16.28 29.66
CA HIS A 25 -9.88 16.32 31.05
C HIS A 25 -10.84 15.56 31.95
N ARG A 26 -10.40 14.39 32.47
CA ARG A 26 -11.22 13.53 33.36
C ARG A 26 -11.62 14.15 34.71
N SER A 27 -11.03 15.29 35.10
CA SER A 27 -11.27 15.95 36.41
C SER A 27 -12.13 17.20 36.34
N SER A 28 -12.50 17.66 35.15
CA SER A 28 -13.18 18.94 34.93
C SER A 28 -13.94 18.83 33.61
N ASP A 29 -15.27 18.86 33.66
CA ASP A 29 -16.20 18.64 32.53
C ASP A 29 -15.95 19.60 31.36
N GLY A 30 -14.93 19.29 30.54
CA GLY A 30 -14.47 20.16 29.48
C GLY A 30 -13.33 19.55 28.64
N TYR A 31 -13.19 20.08 27.44
CA TYR A 31 -12.15 19.71 26.48
C TYR A 31 -11.18 20.88 26.30
N SER A 32 -9.90 20.56 26.08
CA SER A 32 -8.91 21.54 25.64
C SER A 32 -8.49 21.26 24.20
N LEU A 33 -8.55 22.29 23.37
CA LEU A 33 -8.04 22.26 22.00
C LEU A 33 -6.61 22.82 22.02
N LYS A 34 -5.64 22.02 21.57
CA LYS A 34 -4.22 22.40 21.49
C LYS A 34 -3.75 22.38 20.04
N SER A 35 -3.01 23.41 19.62
CA SER A 35 -2.30 23.37 18.34
C SER A 35 -1.20 22.29 18.37
N SER A 36 -0.91 21.68 17.23
CA SER A 36 0.18 20.70 17.06
C SER A 36 1.56 21.22 17.49
N ASP A 37 1.78 22.53 17.43
CA ASP A 37 3.00 23.20 17.91
C ASP A 37 2.96 23.58 19.42
N GLY A 38 1.83 23.29 20.10
CA GLY A 38 1.66 23.48 21.55
C GLY A 38 1.42 24.93 22.02
N GLN A 39 1.36 25.91 21.11
CA GLN A 39 1.34 27.34 21.48
C GLN A 39 -0.04 27.90 21.83
N ILE A 40 -1.13 27.30 21.35
CA ILE A 40 -2.50 27.81 21.56
C ILE A 40 -3.31 26.79 22.34
N HIS A 41 -3.87 27.21 23.47
CA HIS A 41 -4.74 26.43 24.34
C HIS A 41 -6.12 27.08 24.41
N LEU A 42 -7.13 26.44 23.84
CA LEU A 42 -8.51 26.91 23.93
C LEU A 42 -9.33 25.95 24.80
N TRP A 43 -9.93 26.49 25.86
CA TRP A 43 -10.86 25.74 26.70
C TRP A 43 -12.25 25.76 26.09
N VAL A 44 -12.86 24.58 26.01
CA VAL A 44 -14.17 24.35 25.40
C VAL A 44 -15.03 23.56 26.37
N SER A 45 -16.31 23.93 26.50
CA SER A 45 -17.26 23.19 27.33
C SER A 45 -17.51 21.77 26.79
N ASP A 46 -18.00 20.87 27.63
CA ASP A 46 -18.27 19.46 27.27
C ASP A 46 -19.13 19.33 26.00
N ILE A 47 -20.24 20.07 25.91
CA ILE A 47 -21.15 20.05 24.75
C ILE A 47 -20.44 20.54 23.48
N ALA A 48 -19.59 21.57 23.60
CA ALA A 48 -18.86 22.11 22.46
C ALA A 48 -17.67 21.21 22.06
N GLY A 49 -17.01 20.55 23.01
CA GLY A 49 -15.99 19.54 22.71
C GLY A 49 -16.57 18.31 22.02
N TYR A 50 -17.76 17.85 22.43
CA TYR A 50 -18.51 16.84 21.70
C TYR A 50 -18.83 17.28 20.26
N ALA A 51 -19.21 18.54 20.05
CA ALA A 51 -19.42 19.08 18.71
C ALA A 51 -18.13 19.04 17.86
N LEU A 52 -16.98 19.41 18.45
CA LEU A 52 -15.66 19.38 17.78
C LEU A 52 -15.21 17.97 17.40
N LEU A 53 -15.63 16.92 18.11
CA LEU A 53 -15.35 15.54 17.69
C LEU A 53 -15.99 15.19 16.34
N HIS A 54 -17.08 15.87 15.96
CA HIS A 54 -17.78 15.65 14.69
C HIS A 54 -17.32 16.61 13.58
N PHE A 55 -16.38 17.53 13.87
CA PHE A 55 -15.75 18.42 12.89
C PHE A 55 -14.74 17.60 12.07
N THR A 56 -15.24 16.93 11.04
CA THR A 56 -14.53 15.89 10.28
C THR A 56 -14.65 16.06 8.75
N ASN A 57 -15.02 17.26 8.27
CA ASN A 57 -15.36 17.55 6.87
C ASN A 57 -16.53 16.72 6.29
N ARG A 58 -17.34 16.07 7.14
CA ARG A 58 -18.40 15.14 6.70
C ARG A 58 -19.81 15.57 7.07
N TYR A 59 -19.97 16.39 8.10
CA TYR A 59 -21.26 16.74 8.64
C TYR A 59 -21.51 18.23 8.46
N SER A 60 -22.74 18.59 8.09
CA SER A 60 -23.14 19.99 8.08
C SER A 60 -23.34 20.53 9.49
N VAL A 61 -23.30 21.85 9.64
CA VAL A 61 -23.59 22.56 10.90
C VAL A 61 -24.92 22.10 11.48
N GLY A 62 -25.97 21.96 10.65
CA GLY A 62 -27.26 21.45 11.10
C GLY A 62 -27.24 19.99 11.53
N GLN A 63 -26.46 19.14 10.86
CA GLN A 63 -26.32 17.73 11.24
C GLN A 63 -25.53 17.56 12.55
N VAL A 64 -24.49 18.37 12.77
CA VAL A 64 -23.75 18.37 14.04
C VAL A 64 -24.63 18.92 15.16
N GLN A 65 -25.38 19.98 14.90
CA GLN A 65 -26.34 20.57 15.86
C GLN A 65 -27.43 19.56 16.27
N GLN A 66 -28.02 18.83 15.30
CA GLN A 66 -28.98 17.76 15.59
C GLN A 66 -28.36 16.61 16.40
N ARG A 67 -27.09 16.27 16.17
CA ARG A 67 -26.39 15.24 16.95
C ARG A 67 -26.13 15.69 18.39
N CYS A 68 -25.70 16.93 18.59
CA CYS A 68 -25.55 17.51 19.91
C CYS A 68 -26.90 17.54 20.67
N GLN A 69 -27.99 17.89 19.98
CA GLN A 69 -29.34 17.86 20.56
C GLN A 69 -29.83 16.45 20.89
N ARG A 70 -29.50 15.44 20.08
CA ARG A 70 -29.82 14.03 20.38
C ARG A 70 -29.04 13.48 21.57
N HIS A 71 -27.80 13.96 21.78
CA HIS A 71 -26.94 13.46 22.85
C HIS A 71 -27.18 14.16 24.19
N PHE A 72 -27.34 15.49 24.19
CA PHE A 72 -27.48 16.30 25.41
C PHE A 72 -28.91 16.82 25.65
N GLY A 73 -29.86 16.54 24.76
CA GLY A 73 -31.27 16.92 24.92
C GLY A 73 -31.48 18.45 25.07
N PRO A 74 -32.30 18.91 26.04
CA PRO A 74 -32.63 20.33 26.22
C PRO A 74 -31.46 21.19 26.71
N ALA A 75 -30.35 20.58 27.15
CA ALA A 75 -29.15 21.31 27.57
C ALA A 75 -28.34 21.86 26.37
N CYS A 76 -28.64 21.45 25.14
CA CYS A 76 -27.92 21.89 23.94
C CYS A 76 -28.51 23.21 23.37
N PRO A 77 -27.74 24.31 23.30
CA PRO A 77 -28.21 25.57 22.72
C PRO A 77 -28.53 25.43 21.23
N PRO A 78 -29.62 26.03 20.70
CA PRO A 78 -30.09 25.81 19.32
C PRO A 78 -29.13 26.30 18.22
N ASN A 79 -28.18 27.19 18.55
CA ASN A 79 -27.17 27.75 17.63
C ASN A 79 -25.74 27.50 18.12
N LEU A 80 -25.51 26.42 18.88
CA LEU A 80 -24.21 26.10 19.47
C LEU A 80 -23.11 26.00 18.41
N VAL A 81 -23.34 25.22 17.35
CA VAL A 81 -22.30 24.94 16.34
C VAL A 81 -21.91 26.21 15.57
N VAL A 82 -22.88 27.09 15.30
CA VAL A 82 -22.64 28.39 14.63
C VAL A 82 -21.81 29.31 15.52
N ARG A 83 -22.15 29.42 16.82
CA ARG A 83 -21.38 30.21 17.79
C ARG A 83 -19.97 29.67 17.97
N LEU A 84 -19.83 28.35 17.98
CA LEU A 84 -18.54 27.69 18.09
C LEU A 84 -17.65 27.98 16.87
N LEU A 85 -18.19 27.93 15.66
CA LEU A 85 -17.46 28.32 14.44
C LEU A 85 -17.01 29.79 14.50
N GLN A 86 -17.87 30.70 14.95
CA GLN A 86 -17.51 32.11 15.13
C GLN A 86 -16.39 32.29 16.16
N GLN A 87 -16.46 31.57 17.29
CA GLN A 87 -15.42 31.60 18.31
C GLN A 87 -14.08 31.07 17.77
N LEU A 88 -14.10 29.99 16.99
CA LEU A 88 -12.90 29.43 16.34
C LEU A 88 -12.29 30.38 15.30
N MET A 89 -13.11 31.14 14.56
CA MET A 89 -12.64 32.17 13.65
C MET A 89 -12.02 33.38 14.38
N GLN A 90 -12.67 33.85 15.46
CA GLN A 90 -12.16 34.98 16.26
C GLN A 90 -10.85 34.66 16.98
N THR A 91 -10.67 33.39 17.35
CA THR A 91 -9.47 32.91 18.05
C THR A 91 -8.34 32.51 17.09
N GLY A 92 -8.53 32.70 15.78
CA GLY A 92 -7.52 32.37 14.76
C GLY A 92 -7.29 30.87 14.55
N VAL A 93 -8.13 30.01 15.14
CA VAL A 93 -8.09 28.55 14.92
C VAL A 93 -8.55 28.21 13.50
N LEU A 94 -9.51 28.96 12.98
CA LEU A 94 -9.98 28.91 11.59
C LEU A 94 -9.65 30.24 10.91
N ALA A 95 -8.78 30.21 9.89
CA ALA A 95 -8.51 31.38 9.07
C ALA A 95 -9.74 31.70 8.18
N PRO A 96 -10.09 32.99 7.99
CA PRO A 96 -11.06 33.37 6.96
C PRO A 96 -10.55 32.90 5.58
N VAL A 97 -11.48 32.46 4.74
CA VAL A 97 -11.22 31.73 3.47
C VAL A 97 -10.37 32.52 2.46
N GLU A 98 -10.18 33.82 2.68
CA GLU A 98 -9.35 34.69 1.83
C GLU A 98 -7.84 34.47 2.00
N ASP A 99 -7.36 33.94 3.14
CA ASP A 99 -5.91 33.91 3.46
C ASP A 99 -5.20 32.56 3.25
N ILE A 100 -5.91 31.53 2.76
CA ILE A 100 -5.27 30.21 2.51
C ILE A 100 -4.39 30.26 1.24
N GLY A 101 -4.43 31.34 0.47
CA GLY A 101 -3.58 31.58 -0.70
C GLY A 101 -2.36 32.50 -0.50
N SER A 102 -2.24 33.21 0.63
CA SER A 102 -1.28 34.31 0.77
C SER A 102 0.03 33.95 1.50
N ALA A 103 0.09 32.85 2.26
CA ALA A 103 1.24 32.55 3.13
C ALA A 103 2.38 31.70 2.49
N GLN A 104 2.20 31.17 1.28
CA GLN A 104 3.27 30.44 0.55
C GLN A 104 3.47 30.89 -0.90
N ALA A 105 2.71 31.91 -1.36
CA ALA A 105 2.83 32.49 -2.69
C ALA A 105 3.71 33.77 -2.73
N ALA A 106 4.48 34.05 -1.68
CA ALA A 106 5.42 35.17 -1.65
C ALA A 106 6.79 34.82 -2.27
N ALA A 107 6.78 34.23 -3.47
CA ALA A 107 7.92 34.26 -4.40
C ALA A 107 7.46 33.84 -5.80
N LYS A 108 7.35 34.83 -6.70
CA LYS A 108 7.05 34.77 -8.14
C LYS A 108 5.57 34.69 -8.59
N GLN A 109 4.95 35.88 -8.56
CA GLN A 109 4.20 36.52 -9.66
C GLN A 109 2.77 36.03 -10.04
N PRO A 110 1.93 36.90 -10.65
CA PRO A 110 0.61 37.23 -10.11
C PRO A 110 -0.59 36.71 -10.92
N ALA A 111 -1.76 36.92 -10.32
CA ALA A 111 -3.12 36.75 -10.82
C ALA A 111 -3.32 36.86 -12.35
N THR A 112 -3.78 35.75 -12.94
CA THR A 112 -4.73 35.74 -14.05
C THR A 112 -5.66 34.53 -13.87
N SER A 113 -6.89 34.64 -14.35
CA SER A 113 -7.84 33.53 -14.51
C SER A 113 -7.28 32.48 -15.47
N SER A 114 -6.30 31.69 -15.02
CA SER A 114 -5.71 30.60 -15.80
C SER A 114 -6.60 29.38 -15.68
N CYS A 115 -7.19 28.95 -16.79
CA CYS A 115 -7.83 27.65 -16.86
C CYS A 115 -6.82 26.56 -16.45
N LEU A 116 -7.30 25.54 -15.74
CA LEU A 116 -6.43 24.50 -15.18
C LEU A 116 -6.15 23.48 -16.28
N GLN A 117 -4.91 23.45 -16.75
CA GLN A 117 -4.49 22.52 -17.80
C GLN A 117 -4.00 21.19 -17.20
N LEU A 118 -4.40 20.11 -17.85
CA LEU A 118 -3.78 18.80 -17.63
C LEU A 118 -2.37 18.79 -18.19
N ARG A 119 -1.47 18.02 -17.58
CA ARG A 119 -0.14 17.82 -18.15
C ARG A 119 -0.23 17.11 -19.51
N PRO A 120 0.60 17.48 -20.50
CA PRO A 120 0.56 16.89 -21.85
C PRO A 120 0.80 15.37 -21.87
N ALA A 121 1.58 14.86 -20.90
CA ALA A 121 1.91 13.45 -20.80
C ALA A 121 0.76 12.58 -20.27
N VAL A 122 -0.33 13.19 -19.78
CA VAL A 122 -1.42 12.45 -19.13
C VAL A 122 -2.28 11.74 -20.17
N GLU A 123 -2.55 10.46 -19.92
CA GLU A 123 -3.28 9.58 -20.83
C GLU A 123 -4.60 9.13 -20.21
N TRP A 124 -5.64 9.05 -21.05
CA TRP A 124 -6.94 8.48 -20.69
C TRP A 124 -7.01 7.01 -21.12
N ILE A 125 -7.32 6.13 -20.18
CA ILE A 125 -7.51 4.70 -20.42
C ILE A 125 -8.93 4.33 -20.01
N GLY A 126 -9.74 3.85 -20.95
CA GLY A 126 -11.09 3.36 -20.65
C GLY A 126 -11.04 1.95 -20.07
N HIS A 127 -11.52 1.75 -18.85
CA HIS A 127 -11.51 0.46 -18.17
C HIS A 127 -12.73 -0.40 -18.55
N SER A 128 -12.60 -1.73 -18.50
CA SER A 128 -13.69 -2.67 -18.83
C SER A 128 -14.94 -2.52 -17.96
N ASP A 129 -14.77 -2.06 -16.73
CA ASP A 129 -15.83 -1.95 -15.72
C ASP A 129 -16.63 -0.63 -15.82
N GLY A 130 -16.44 0.15 -16.89
CA GLY A 130 -17.23 1.36 -17.17
C GLY A 130 -16.73 2.66 -16.54
N TYR A 131 -15.58 2.64 -15.86
CA TYR A 131 -14.88 3.84 -15.38
C TYR A 131 -13.67 4.19 -16.26
N TRP A 132 -13.13 5.40 -16.08
CA TRP A 132 -11.93 5.87 -16.77
C TRP A 132 -10.75 5.95 -15.82
N ILE A 133 -9.55 5.70 -16.34
CA ILE A 133 -8.30 5.85 -15.60
C ILE A 133 -7.54 7.00 -16.24
N LEU A 134 -7.19 7.99 -15.41
CA LEU A 134 -6.26 9.04 -15.77
C LEU A 134 -4.87 8.63 -15.29
N ARG A 135 -3.94 8.43 -16.23
CA ARG A 135 -2.59 7.94 -15.96
C ARG A 135 -1.58 9.04 -16.25
N ASN A 136 -0.72 9.37 -15.29
CA ASN A 136 0.49 10.15 -15.54
C ASN A 136 1.68 9.17 -15.65
N PRO A 137 2.26 9.02 -16.85
CA PRO A 137 3.34 8.08 -17.09
C PRO A 137 4.72 8.61 -16.65
N GLU A 138 4.85 9.89 -16.29
CA GLU A 138 6.09 10.48 -15.75
C GLU A 138 6.26 10.13 -14.27
N THR A 139 5.19 10.26 -13.49
CA THR A 139 5.16 9.99 -12.05
C THR A 139 4.65 8.59 -11.71
N VAL A 140 4.21 7.82 -12.71
CA VAL A 140 3.57 6.49 -12.57
C VAL A 140 2.42 6.54 -11.56
N THR A 141 1.63 7.61 -11.65
CA THR A 141 0.43 7.81 -10.83
C THR A 141 -0.82 7.58 -11.68
N HIS A 142 -1.85 6.98 -11.06
CA HIS A 142 -3.14 6.77 -11.70
C HIS A 142 -4.27 7.25 -10.80
N LEU A 143 -5.37 7.65 -11.42
CA LEU A 143 -6.61 8.04 -10.75
C LEU A 143 -7.80 7.38 -11.47
N GLN A 144 -8.69 6.76 -10.70
CA GLN A 144 -9.96 6.25 -11.20
C GLN A 144 -11.00 7.37 -11.20
N ILE A 145 -11.66 7.57 -12.33
CA ILE A 145 -12.52 8.72 -12.62
C ILE A 145 -13.83 8.22 -13.21
N SER A 146 -14.95 8.76 -12.71
CA SER A 146 -16.27 8.43 -13.25
C SER A 146 -16.47 9.07 -14.64
N PRO A 147 -17.35 8.53 -15.49
CA PRO A 147 -17.67 9.16 -16.78
C PRO A 147 -18.14 10.62 -16.64
N ALA A 148 -18.83 10.95 -15.54
CA ALA A 148 -19.28 12.31 -15.24
C ALA A 148 -18.09 13.23 -14.91
N ASP A 149 -17.17 12.77 -14.06
CA ASP A 149 -15.99 13.56 -13.68
C ASP A 149 -15.04 13.72 -14.86
N LYS A 150 -14.94 12.74 -15.77
CA LYS A 150 -14.17 12.85 -17.01
C LYS A 150 -14.64 14.04 -17.85
N ALA A 151 -15.95 14.18 -18.05
CA ALA A 151 -16.51 15.28 -18.83
C ALA A 151 -16.21 16.66 -18.21
N ILE A 152 -16.14 16.73 -16.88
CA ILE A 152 -15.71 17.94 -16.16
C ILE A 152 -14.23 18.22 -16.41
N ILE A 153 -13.39 17.17 -16.32
CA ILE A 153 -11.93 17.28 -16.43
C ILE A 153 -11.48 17.67 -17.84
N GLU A 154 -12.10 17.13 -18.89
CA GLU A 154 -11.81 17.51 -20.27
C GLU A 154 -12.14 18.99 -20.56
N GLN A 155 -13.00 19.61 -19.75
CA GLN A 155 -13.40 21.02 -19.87
C GLN A 155 -12.61 21.96 -18.93
N LEU A 156 -11.70 21.46 -18.10
CA LEU A 156 -10.90 22.26 -17.16
C LEU A 156 -9.98 23.27 -17.85
N ASP A 157 -9.53 22.95 -19.07
CA ASP A 157 -8.69 23.84 -19.91
C ASP A 157 -9.49 25.00 -20.52
N GLN A 158 -10.82 24.84 -20.66
CA GLN A 158 -11.64 25.81 -21.37
C GLN A 158 -12.47 26.71 -20.45
N GLN A 159 -12.72 26.28 -19.21
CA GLN A 159 -13.69 26.92 -18.32
C GLN A 159 -13.20 26.99 -16.87
N SER A 160 -13.59 28.05 -16.19
CA SER A 160 -13.28 28.20 -14.76
C SER A 160 -14.06 27.18 -13.90
N ALA A 161 -13.46 26.78 -12.78
CA ALA A 161 -14.07 25.81 -11.85
C ALA A 161 -15.49 26.21 -11.37
N ALA A 162 -15.78 27.51 -11.28
CA ALA A 162 -17.10 28.02 -10.90
C ALA A 162 -18.16 27.83 -12.01
N GLN A 163 -17.78 27.99 -13.28
CA GLN A 163 -18.67 27.78 -14.42
C GLN A 163 -18.97 26.28 -14.64
N LEU A 164 -17.98 25.42 -14.40
CA LEU A 164 -18.16 23.97 -14.44
C LEU A 164 -19.15 23.48 -13.36
N ALA A 165 -19.13 24.08 -12.17
CA ALA A 165 -20.07 23.77 -11.09
C ALA A 165 -21.52 24.00 -11.50
N HIS A 166 -21.78 25.16 -12.10
CA HIS A 166 -23.11 25.52 -12.56
C HIS A 166 -23.60 24.63 -13.72
N ARG A 167 -22.72 24.34 -14.69
CA ARG A 167 -23.08 23.54 -15.88
C ARG A 167 -23.37 22.07 -15.57
N HIS A 168 -22.60 21.47 -14.68
CA HIS A 168 -22.76 20.05 -14.31
C HIS A 168 -23.65 19.83 -13.08
N GLN A 169 -24.33 20.88 -12.59
CA GLN A 169 -25.18 20.86 -11.39
C GLN A 169 -24.46 20.25 -10.16
N ARG A 170 -23.17 20.53 -10.02
CA ARG A 170 -22.31 20.04 -8.92
C ARG A 170 -22.00 21.15 -7.94
N SER A 171 -21.77 20.79 -6.68
CA SER A 171 -21.35 21.76 -5.68
C SER A 171 -19.95 22.31 -6.02
N PRO A 172 -19.69 23.62 -5.82
CA PRO A 172 -18.35 24.19 -5.99
C PRO A 172 -17.28 23.54 -5.09
N SER A 173 -17.69 22.87 -4.00
CA SER A 173 -16.83 22.07 -3.14
C SER A 173 -16.38 20.76 -3.78
N GLU A 174 -17.25 20.04 -4.48
CA GLU A 174 -16.91 18.77 -5.15
C GLU A 174 -15.87 19.01 -6.26
N ILE A 175 -16.03 20.07 -7.05
CA ILE A 175 -15.05 20.41 -8.10
C ILE A 175 -13.71 20.83 -7.50
N ARG A 176 -13.72 21.58 -6.38
CA ARG A 176 -12.48 21.89 -5.66
C ARG A 176 -11.79 20.64 -5.11
N GLN A 177 -12.54 19.68 -4.58
CA GLN A 177 -12.00 18.38 -4.18
C GLN A 177 -11.40 17.63 -5.37
N LEU A 178 -12.11 17.56 -6.50
CA LEU A 178 -11.62 16.92 -7.71
C LEU A 178 -10.30 17.54 -8.21
N VAL A 179 -10.24 18.87 -8.28
CA VAL A 179 -9.02 19.61 -8.64
C VAL A 179 -7.90 19.35 -7.64
N SER A 180 -8.19 19.33 -6.34
CA SER A 180 -7.20 19.02 -5.31
C SER A 180 -6.63 17.60 -5.47
N PHE A 181 -7.46 16.61 -5.83
CA PHE A 181 -7.01 15.25 -6.11
C PHE A 181 -6.11 15.19 -7.34
N LEU A 182 -6.44 15.93 -8.40
CA LEU A 182 -5.62 16.02 -9.60
C LEU A 182 -4.26 16.69 -9.30
N ALA A 183 -4.25 17.75 -8.50
CA ALA A 183 -3.03 18.42 -8.03
C ALA A 183 -2.14 17.47 -7.20
N LEU A 184 -2.72 16.78 -6.20
CA LEU A 184 -2.00 15.84 -5.34
C LEU A 184 -1.38 14.68 -6.10
N LYS A 185 -1.96 14.29 -7.24
CA LYS A 185 -1.48 13.20 -8.10
C LYS A 185 -0.61 13.67 -9.27
N SER A 186 -0.22 14.94 -9.28
CA SER A 186 0.61 15.56 -10.32
C SER A 186 -0.01 15.50 -11.72
N MET A 187 -1.33 15.59 -11.82
CA MET A 187 -2.05 15.54 -13.10
C MET A 187 -2.19 16.91 -13.77
N LEU A 188 -2.04 17.99 -12.99
CA LEU A 188 -2.18 19.37 -13.44
C LEU A 188 -0.81 20.00 -13.76
N GLN A 189 -0.81 20.89 -14.75
CA GLN A 189 0.37 21.67 -15.12
C GLN A 189 0.63 22.77 -14.09
N GLY A 190 1.91 23.01 -13.77
CA GLY A 190 2.32 24.09 -12.85
C GLY A 190 2.04 23.84 -11.36
N ILE A 191 1.46 22.70 -11.00
CA ILE A 191 1.25 22.30 -9.60
C ILE A 191 2.04 21.01 -9.35
N ASP A 192 3.11 21.12 -8.58
CA ASP A 192 3.84 19.97 -8.07
C ASP A 192 3.29 19.58 -6.69
N PRO A 193 3.22 18.27 -6.38
CA PRO A 193 2.73 17.82 -5.10
C PRO A 193 3.68 18.26 -3.99
N PRO A 194 3.17 18.60 -2.79
CA PRO A 194 4.03 18.90 -1.66
C PRO A 194 4.91 17.68 -1.37
N ALA A 195 6.23 17.92 -1.20
CA ALA A 195 7.18 16.86 -0.87
C ALA A 195 6.71 16.12 0.39
N PRO A 196 6.73 14.77 0.41
CA PRO A 196 6.29 14.02 1.58
C PRO A 196 7.11 14.43 2.81
N PRO A 197 6.49 14.54 4.00
CA PRO A 197 7.20 14.95 5.20
C PRO A 197 8.35 13.97 5.48
N LYS A 198 9.54 14.51 5.79
CA LYS A 198 10.70 13.70 6.16
C LYS A 198 10.35 12.86 7.38
N LYS A 199 10.20 11.54 7.19
CA LYS A 199 9.91 10.62 8.29
C LYS A 199 11.07 10.65 9.28
N LYS A 200 10.78 10.76 10.58
CA LYS A 200 11.79 10.59 11.64
C LYS A 200 12.43 9.21 11.49
N PHE A 201 13.74 9.13 11.66
CA PHE A 201 14.48 7.87 11.63
C PHE A 201 13.94 6.94 12.71
N ASN A 202 13.52 5.74 12.31
CA ASN A 202 13.11 4.68 13.23
C ASN A 202 14.08 3.51 12.99
N PRO A 203 14.75 2.96 14.02
CA PRO A 203 15.69 1.84 13.84
C PRO A 203 15.06 0.63 13.15
N LEU A 204 13.74 0.43 13.23
CA LEU A 204 13.02 -0.60 12.48
C LEU A 204 13.08 -0.41 10.95
N GLN A 205 13.38 0.80 10.46
CA GLN A 205 13.58 1.08 9.03
C GLN A 205 14.88 0.47 8.49
N LEU A 206 15.87 0.17 9.35
CA LEU A 206 17.07 -0.58 8.92
C LEU A 206 16.74 -2.04 8.55
N LEU A 207 15.65 -2.59 9.11
CA LEU A 207 15.17 -3.92 8.78
C LEU A 207 14.35 -3.95 7.49
N TYR A 208 13.86 -2.79 7.03
CA TYR A 208 13.07 -2.68 5.82
C TYR A 208 13.41 -1.38 5.06
N PHE A 209 14.32 -1.49 4.11
CA PHE A 209 14.64 -0.38 3.20
C PHE A 209 14.76 -0.88 1.76
N LYS A 210 14.34 -0.05 0.82
CA LYS A 210 14.50 -0.29 -0.62
C LYS A 210 15.56 0.64 -1.20
N ARG A 211 16.30 0.15 -2.17
CA ARG A 211 17.26 0.93 -2.95
C ARG A 211 17.02 0.68 -4.43
N ALA A 212 16.53 1.70 -5.13
CA ALA A 212 16.44 1.70 -6.59
C ALA A 212 17.85 1.60 -7.17
N LEU A 213 18.04 0.68 -8.12
CA LEU A 213 19.34 0.48 -8.78
C LEU A 213 19.34 1.06 -10.19
N LEU A 214 18.26 0.85 -10.93
CA LEU A 214 18.17 1.22 -12.34
C LEU A 214 16.72 1.46 -12.76
N ASN A 215 16.56 2.28 -13.81
CA ASN A 215 15.30 2.42 -14.54
C ASN A 215 15.36 1.48 -15.77
N PRO A 216 14.62 0.37 -15.78
CA PRO A 216 14.69 -0.65 -16.83
C PRO A 216 13.78 -0.34 -18.04
N ASP A 217 12.98 0.72 -18.00
CA ASP A 217 11.81 0.91 -18.88
C ASP A 217 12.17 0.80 -20.37
N ALA A 218 13.16 1.57 -20.81
CA ALA A 218 13.64 1.60 -22.19
C ALA A 218 14.38 0.32 -22.61
N TRP A 219 14.95 -0.43 -21.65
CA TRP A 219 15.57 -1.73 -21.95
C TRP A 219 14.49 -2.79 -22.16
N LEU A 220 13.47 -2.82 -21.30
CA LEU A 220 12.36 -3.77 -21.41
C LEU A 220 11.57 -3.54 -22.70
N GLU A 221 11.28 -2.29 -23.07
CA GLU A 221 10.55 -1.94 -24.29
C GLU A 221 11.25 -2.44 -25.56
N ARG A 222 12.58 -2.41 -25.62
CA ARG A 222 13.35 -2.94 -26.75
C ARG A 222 13.34 -4.47 -26.85
N HIS A 223 13.03 -5.18 -25.76
CA HIS A 223 13.13 -6.64 -25.68
C HIS A 223 11.78 -7.34 -25.60
N VAL A 224 10.72 -6.65 -25.16
CA VAL A 224 9.40 -7.24 -24.98
C VAL A 224 8.84 -7.81 -26.29
N ASP A 225 9.12 -7.15 -27.42
CA ASP A 225 8.67 -7.59 -28.74
C ASP A 225 9.26 -8.96 -29.15
N LYS A 226 10.51 -9.23 -28.76
CA LYS A 226 11.18 -10.52 -29.00
C LYS A 226 10.56 -11.65 -28.19
N LEU A 227 9.91 -11.32 -27.08
CA LEU A 227 9.30 -12.28 -26.15
C LEU A 227 7.80 -12.44 -26.37
N ARG A 228 7.18 -11.74 -27.33
CA ARG A 228 5.73 -11.80 -27.58
C ARG A 228 5.18 -13.21 -27.81
N TRP A 229 6.03 -14.13 -28.26
CA TRP A 229 5.67 -15.54 -28.44
C TRP A 229 5.27 -16.23 -27.11
N ILE A 230 5.74 -15.74 -25.96
CA ILE A 230 5.42 -16.30 -24.64
C ILE A 230 3.91 -16.20 -24.33
N TRP A 231 3.28 -15.09 -24.71
CA TRP A 231 1.85 -14.85 -24.45
C TRP A 231 0.91 -15.39 -25.54
N GLN A 232 1.43 -16.20 -26.48
CA GLN A 232 0.61 -16.82 -27.52
C GLN A 232 -0.08 -18.09 -27.04
N ARG A 233 -1.27 -18.38 -27.59
CA ARG A 233 -2.06 -19.60 -27.31
C ARG A 233 -1.29 -20.94 -27.45
N PRO A 234 -0.49 -21.17 -28.51
CA PRO A 234 0.31 -22.41 -28.60
C PRO A 234 1.28 -22.56 -27.43
N THR A 235 1.99 -21.48 -27.06
CA THR A 235 2.92 -21.49 -25.94
C THR A 235 2.22 -21.80 -24.62
N PHE A 236 1.02 -21.27 -24.41
CA PHE A 236 0.19 -21.60 -23.25
C PHE A 236 -0.11 -23.11 -23.17
N TRP A 237 -0.58 -23.74 -24.25
CA TRP A 237 -0.89 -25.17 -24.24
C TRP A 237 0.36 -26.05 -24.09
N LEU A 238 1.46 -25.68 -24.74
CA LEU A 238 2.75 -26.35 -24.57
C LEU A 238 3.23 -26.26 -23.12
N LEU A 239 3.11 -25.09 -22.49
CA LEU A 239 3.45 -24.88 -21.09
C LEU A 239 2.57 -25.72 -20.16
N CYS A 240 1.26 -25.75 -20.38
CA CYS A 240 0.34 -26.60 -19.62
C CYS A 240 0.70 -28.08 -19.74
N GLY A 241 1.02 -28.54 -20.96
CA GLY A 241 1.48 -29.91 -21.20
C GLY A 241 2.78 -30.22 -20.48
N PHE A 242 3.78 -29.34 -20.58
CA PHE A 242 5.08 -29.46 -19.92
C PHE A 242 4.94 -29.51 -18.39
N LEU A 243 4.19 -28.59 -17.79
CA LEU A 243 3.99 -28.55 -16.34
C LEU A 243 3.20 -29.76 -15.84
N SER A 244 2.15 -30.18 -16.56
CA SER A 244 1.37 -31.38 -16.21
C SER A 244 2.23 -32.65 -16.26
N PHE A 245 3.02 -32.80 -17.33
CA PHE A 245 3.95 -33.93 -17.46
C PHE A 245 5.00 -33.92 -16.35
N THR A 246 5.58 -32.76 -16.05
CA THR A 246 6.55 -32.60 -14.96
C THR A 246 5.94 -32.97 -13.62
N LEU A 247 4.70 -32.56 -13.35
CA LEU A 247 3.98 -32.89 -12.12
C LEU A 247 3.74 -34.40 -11.99
N VAL A 248 3.27 -35.06 -13.06
CA VAL A 248 3.06 -36.52 -13.06
C VAL A 248 4.38 -37.25 -12.75
N GLN A 249 5.48 -36.83 -13.36
CA GLN A 249 6.79 -37.45 -13.15
C GLN A 249 7.34 -37.19 -11.74
N ALA A 250 7.17 -35.97 -11.22
CA ALA A 250 7.55 -35.65 -9.85
C ALA A 250 6.76 -36.46 -8.82
N LEU A 251 5.45 -36.65 -9.04
CA LEU A 251 4.60 -37.49 -8.19
C LEU A 251 4.99 -38.97 -8.27
N ALA A 252 5.31 -39.48 -9.47
CA ALA A 252 5.78 -40.86 -9.65
C ALA A 252 7.12 -41.13 -8.92
N GLN A 253 7.97 -40.10 -8.79
CA GLN A 253 9.28 -40.19 -8.12
C GLN A 253 9.28 -39.66 -6.68
N GLN A 254 8.10 -39.41 -6.09
CA GLN A 254 7.99 -38.78 -4.77
C GLN A 254 8.85 -39.44 -3.68
N PRO A 255 8.93 -40.79 -3.57
CA PRO A 255 9.78 -41.43 -2.57
C PRO A 255 11.27 -41.11 -2.76
N TYR A 256 11.75 -41.06 -4.00
CA TYR A 256 13.14 -40.78 -4.33
C TYR A 256 13.51 -39.32 -4.05
N ILE A 257 12.61 -38.39 -4.36
CA ILE A 257 12.79 -36.95 -4.05
C ILE A 257 12.94 -36.75 -2.54
N VAL A 258 12.09 -37.41 -1.74
CA VAL A 258 12.11 -37.28 -0.28
C VAL A 258 13.38 -37.88 0.32
N THR A 259 13.78 -39.09 -0.10
CA THR A 259 15.00 -39.72 0.40
C THR A 259 16.25 -38.92 0.01
N TYR A 260 16.29 -38.40 -1.23
CA TYR A 260 17.40 -37.53 -1.65
C TYR A 260 17.46 -36.25 -0.81
N ALA A 261 16.33 -35.57 -0.58
CA ALA A 261 16.27 -34.38 0.29
C ALA A 261 16.80 -34.67 1.69
N GLN A 262 16.36 -35.77 2.31
CA GLN A 262 16.80 -36.18 3.65
C GLN A 262 18.31 -36.46 3.67
N SER A 263 18.83 -37.19 2.69
CA SER A 263 20.26 -37.50 2.58
C SER A 263 21.11 -36.24 2.40
N LEU A 264 20.64 -35.28 1.61
CA LEU A 264 21.35 -34.04 1.34
C LEU A 264 21.41 -33.15 2.59
N ILE A 265 20.29 -33.00 3.29
CA ILE A 265 20.23 -32.24 4.55
C ILE A 265 21.11 -32.90 5.61
N ALA A 266 21.06 -34.23 5.74
CA ALA A 266 21.90 -34.95 6.70
C ALA A 266 23.40 -34.81 6.38
N ALA A 267 23.79 -34.86 5.11
CA ALA A 267 25.19 -34.79 4.70
C ALA A 267 25.79 -33.39 4.82
N TYR A 268 25.03 -32.34 4.49
CA TYR A 268 25.58 -30.98 4.33
C TYR A 268 25.05 -29.96 5.36
N SER A 269 23.89 -30.22 5.98
CA SER A 269 23.29 -29.37 7.03
C SER A 269 23.35 -27.87 6.71
N TRP A 270 24.05 -27.08 7.54
CA TRP A 270 24.14 -25.62 7.42
C TRP A 270 24.90 -25.14 6.17
N SER A 271 25.77 -25.96 5.59
CA SER A 271 26.54 -25.57 4.39
C SER A 271 25.66 -25.37 3.16
N LEU A 272 24.41 -25.88 3.17
CA LEU A 272 23.44 -25.68 2.10
C LEU A 272 22.78 -24.30 2.12
N LEU A 273 22.84 -23.55 3.23
CA LEU A 273 22.12 -22.28 3.36
C LEU A 273 22.61 -21.22 2.37
N LEU A 274 23.92 -21.07 2.21
CA LEU A 274 24.50 -20.11 1.28
C LEU A 274 24.12 -20.42 -0.19
N PRO A 275 24.37 -21.64 -0.73
CA PRO A 275 23.99 -21.94 -2.11
C PRO A 275 22.47 -21.89 -2.31
N PHE A 276 21.67 -22.33 -1.33
CA PHE A 276 20.22 -22.19 -1.40
C PHE A 276 19.78 -20.72 -1.45
N GLY A 277 20.36 -19.86 -0.60
CA GLY A 277 20.06 -18.43 -0.59
C GLY A 277 20.43 -17.74 -1.91
N VAL A 278 21.58 -18.08 -2.49
CA VAL A 278 21.99 -17.57 -3.81
C VAL A 278 21.01 -18.01 -4.91
N LEU A 279 20.60 -19.28 -4.93
CA LEU A 279 19.63 -19.80 -5.90
C LEU A 279 18.25 -19.17 -5.69
N ALA A 280 17.79 -19.00 -4.46
CA ALA A 280 16.54 -18.31 -4.14
C ALA A 280 16.57 -16.85 -4.61
N MET A 281 17.70 -16.16 -4.44
CA MET A 281 17.89 -14.80 -4.96
C MET A 281 17.84 -14.74 -6.48
N ALA A 282 18.45 -15.71 -7.16
CA ALA A 282 18.35 -15.81 -8.61
C ALA A 282 16.88 -16.02 -9.05
N VAL A 283 16.16 -16.94 -8.40
CA VAL A 283 14.73 -17.20 -8.67
C VAL A 283 13.89 -15.93 -8.47
N ILE A 284 14.07 -15.22 -7.36
CA ILE A 284 13.34 -13.96 -7.09
C ILE A 284 13.69 -12.89 -8.12
N SER A 285 14.95 -12.81 -8.56
CA SER A 285 15.35 -11.84 -9.60
C SER A 285 14.64 -12.11 -10.93
N VAL A 286 14.49 -13.38 -11.33
CA VAL A 286 13.76 -13.75 -12.55
C VAL A 286 12.25 -13.56 -12.37
N HIS A 287 11.71 -13.82 -11.18
CA HIS A 287 10.32 -13.54 -10.81
C HIS A 287 9.96 -12.06 -11.00
N GLU A 288 10.80 -11.16 -10.47
CA GLU A 288 10.66 -9.71 -10.62
C GLU A 288 10.73 -9.27 -12.09
N LEU A 289 11.64 -9.87 -12.84
CA LEU A 289 11.75 -9.63 -14.28
C LEU A 289 10.52 -10.11 -15.06
N ALA A 290 9.89 -11.20 -14.63
CA ALA A 290 8.66 -11.71 -15.24
C ALA A 290 7.48 -10.75 -15.07
N HIS A 291 7.34 -10.12 -13.89
CA HIS A 291 6.37 -9.04 -13.70
C HIS A 291 6.64 -7.87 -14.64
N ALA A 292 7.90 -7.42 -14.72
CA ALA A 292 8.31 -6.30 -15.55
C ALA A 292 8.01 -6.52 -17.04
N PHE A 293 8.38 -7.68 -17.59
CA PHE A 293 8.09 -8.01 -18.99
C PHE A 293 6.61 -8.16 -19.27
N THR A 294 5.85 -8.77 -18.37
CA THR A 294 4.40 -8.93 -18.55
C THR A 294 3.68 -7.58 -18.48
N LEU A 295 4.12 -6.68 -17.59
CA LEU A 295 3.59 -5.33 -17.53
C LEU A 295 3.88 -4.55 -18.81
N LYS A 296 5.11 -4.64 -19.33
CA LYS A 296 5.48 -4.03 -20.62
C LYS A 296 4.68 -4.60 -21.78
N HIS A 297 4.43 -5.92 -21.79
CA HIS A 297 3.64 -6.55 -22.85
C HIS A 297 2.24 -5.95 -22.97
N TYR A 298 1.62 -5.58 -21.84
CA TYR A 298 0.31 -4.92 -21.80
C TYR A 298 0.35 -3.38 -21.89
N GLY A 299 1.52 -2.77 -22.15
CA GLY A 299 1.67 -1.32 -22.33
C GLY A 299 1.87 -0.52 -21.03
N GLY A 300 2.13 -1.19 -19.91
CA GLY A 300 2.51 -0.54 -18.66
C GLY A 300 3.93 0.03 -18.69
N ARG A 301 4.28 0.84 -17.69
CA ARG A 301 5.62 1.37 -17.44
C ARG A 301 6.22 0.77 -16.17
N VAL A 302 7.54 0.56 -16.18
CA VAL A 302 8.31 0.06 -15.06
C VAL A 302 9.32 1.15 -14.67
N ALA A 303 8.99 1.95 -13.66
CA ALA A 303 9.80 3.11 -13.28
C ALA A 303 11.16 2.73 -12.68
N GLU A 304 11.18 1.73 -11.79
CA GLU A 304 12.36 1.35 -11.04
C GLU A 304 12.43 -0.17 -10.82
N MET A 305 13.65 -0.69 -10.86
CA MET A 305 14.02 -2.01 -10.34
C MET A 305 15.21 -1.85 -9.41
N GLY A 306 15.26 -2.67 -8.36
CA GLY A 306 16.34 -2.56 -7.38
C GLY A 306 16.38 -3.70 -6.38
N LEU A 307 16.97 -3.39 -5.22
CA LEU A 307 17.05 -4.31 -4.09
C LEU A 307 16.21 -3.82 -2.92
N LEU A 308 15.41 -4.73 -2.38
CA LEU A 308 14.68 -4.58 -1.14
C LEU A 308 15.40 -5.40 -0.07
N PHE A 309 15.72 -4.79 1.07
CA PHE A 309 16.29 -5.51 2.20
C PHE A 309 15.18 -5.74 3.22
N MET A 310 14.89 -7.01 3.48
CA MET A 310 13.91 -7.44 4.49
C MET A 310 14.64 -8.26 5.55
N CYS A 311 14.71 -7.74 6.77
CA CYS A 311 15.49 -8.32 7.87
C CYS A 311 16.96 -8.58 7.48
N LEU A 312 17.59 -7.63 6.77
CA LEU A 312 18.95 -7.72 6.21
C LEU A 312 19.15 -8.77 5.11
N ILE A 313 18.11 -9.50 4.72
CA ILE A 313 18.14 -10.41 3.57
C ILE A 313 17.85 -9.56 2.33
N PRO A 314 18.77 -9.49 1.35
CA PRO A 314 18.48 -8.82 0.09
C PRO A 314 17.38 -9.60 -0.65
N ALA A 315 16.55 -8.90 -1.40
CA ALA A 315 15.57 -9.43 -2.33
C ALA A 315 15.52 -8.48 -3.54
N ALA A 316 15.28 -8.99 -4.74
CA ALA A 316 15.00 -8.10 -5.87
C ALA A 316 13.61 -7.48 -5.71
N TYR A 317 13.39 -6.29 -6.27
CA TYR A 317 12.05 -5.71 -6.39
C TYR A 317 11.89 -4.97 -7.72
N THR A 318 10.65 -4.93 -8.20
CA THR A 318 10.21 -4.20 -9.38
C THR A 318 9.02 -3.33 -9.02
N GLU A 319 9.01 -2.08 -9.46
CA GLU A 319 7.85 -1.22 -9.34
C GLU A 319 6.82 -1.53 -10.44
N THR A 320 5.74 -2.22 -10.07
CA THR A 320 4.65 -2.63 -10.95
C THR A 320 3.31 -1.98 -10.60
N SER A 321 3.32 -0.85 -9.87
CA SER A 321 2.09 -0.08 -9.54
C SER A 321 1.29 0.34 -10.76
N ASP A 322 1.90 0.43 -11.93
CA ASP A 322 1.19 0.77 -13.16
C ASP A 322 0.31 -0.35 -13.73
N SER A 323 0.40 -1.57 -13.18
CA SER A 323 -0.52 -2.67 -13.51
C SER A 323 -1.98 -2.34 -13.20
N TYR A 324 -2.23 -1.44 -12.23
CA TYR A 324 -3.56 -0.93 -11.90
C TYR A 324 -4.12 0.03 -12.96
N SER A 325 -3.27 0.56 -13.84
CA SER A 325 -3.68 1.43 -14.95
C SER A 325 -4.11 0.65 -16.20
N LEU A 326 -4.00 -0.69 -16.19
CA LEU A 326 -4.30 -1.51 -17.36
C LEU A 326 -5.80 -1.53 -17.67
N ARG A 327 -6.12 -1.66 -18.96
CA ARG A 327 -7.50 -1.60 -19.47
C ARG A 327 -8.40 -2.72 -18.95
N TYR A 328 -7.83 -3.91 -18.78
CA TYR A 328 -8.57 -5.10 -18.36
C TYR A 328 -7.98 -5.71 -17.09
N ARG A 329 -8.85 -6.09 -16.16
CA ARG A 329 -8.48 -6.70 -14.87
C ARG A 329 -7.68 -7.98 -15.00
N HIS A 330 -7.99 -8.80 -16.00
CA HIS A 330 -7.24 -10.03 -16.24
C HIS A 330 -5.79 -9.74 -16.63
N GLN A 331 -5.48 -8.60 -17.26
CA GLN A 331 -4.10 -8.22 -17.57
C GLN A 331 -3.34 -7.90 -16.29
N ALA A 332 -3.94 -7.14 -15.37
CA ALA A 332 -3.34 -6.89 -14.05
C ALA A 332 -3.11 -8.20 -13.27
N ALA A 333 -4.09 -9.12 -13.29
CA ALA A 333 -3.95 -10.44 -12.67
C ALA A 333 -2.83 -11.28 -13.32
N LEU A 334 -2.66 -11.20 -14.65
CA LEU A 334 -1.57 -11.88 -15.34
C LEU A 334 -0.21 -11.28 -15.02
N VAL A 335 -0.10 -9.95 -14.88
CA VAL A 335 1.13 -9.30 -14.40
C VAL A 335 1.49 -9.81 -13.01
N ILE A 336 0.54 -9.83 -12.07
CA ILE A 336 0.77 -10.34 -10.70
C ILE A 336 1.06 -11.85 -10.70
N GLY A 337 0.40 -12.62 -11.57
CA GLY A 337 0.63 -14.07 -11.66
C GLY A 337 1.93 -14.47 -12.35
N ALA A 338 2.51 -13.59 -13.17
CA ALA A 338 3.69 -13.90 -14.00
C ALA A 338 4.91 -14.30 -13.16
N GLY A 339 5.15 -13.62 -12.04
CA GLY A 339 6.24 -13.94 -11.13
C GLY A 339 6.11 -15.36 -10.57
N ILE A 340 4.94 -15.73 -10.06
CA ILE A 340 4.67 -17.07 -9.52
C ILE A 340 4.79 -18.13 -10.61
N LEU A 341 4.20 -17.89 -11.78
CA LEU A 341 4.28 -18.82 -12.91
C LEU A 341 5.75 -19.05 -13.34
N CYS A 342 6.55 -17.99 -13.36
CA CYS A 342 7.97 -18.07 -13.69
C CYS A 342 8.74 -18.94 -12.68
N GLN A 343 8.46 -18.78 -11.38
CA GLN A 343 9.04 -19.65 -10.37
C GLN A 343 8.65 -21.11 -10.63
N ILE A 344 7.37 -21.42 -10.84
CA ILE A 344 6.92 -22.79 -11.16
C ILE A 344 7.65 -23.37 -12.37
N ILE A 345 7.86 -22.57 -13.43
CA ILE A 345 8.63 -22.97 -14.61
C ILE A 345 10.08 -23.28 -14.26
N ILE A 346 10.74 -22.42 -13.46
CA ILE A 346 12.12 -22.64 -13.01
C ILE A 346 12.21 -23.95 -12.21
N GLY A 347 11.29 -24.20 -11.29
CA GLY A 347 11.23 -25.45 -10.53
C GLY A 347 11.02 -26.68 -11.42
N ALA A 348 10.15 -26.59 -12.43
CA ALA A 348 9.92 -27.66 -13.39
C ALA A 348 11.15 -27.94 -14.25
N LEU A 349 11.82 -26.90 -14.75
CA LEU A 349 13.08 -27.04 -15.49
C LEU A 349 14.18 -27.63 -14.60
N ALA A 350 14.32 -27.17 -13.36
CA ALA A 350 15.27 -27.69 -12.40
C ALA A 350 15.04 -29.17 -12.08
N PHE A 351 13.77 -29.61 -12.02
CA PHE A 351 13.43 -31.03 -11.87
C PHE A 351 13.94 -31.88 -13.02
N TRP A 352 13.80 -31.42 -14.26
CA TRP A 352 14.35 -32.13 -15.42
C TRP A 352 15.87 -32.10 -15.46
N LEU A 353 16.50 -30.96 -15.14
CA LEU A 353 17.95 -30.86 -15.04
C LEU A 353 18.51 -31.83 -13.98
N TRP A 354 17.83 -31.96 -12.84
CA TRP A 354 18.17 -32.93 -11.81
C TRP A 354 18.08 -34.37 -12.33
N ASN A 355 16.97 -34.74 -12.96
CA ASN A 355 16.75 -36.08 -13.52
C ASN A 355 17.73 -36.46 -14.65
N LEU A 356 18.14 -35.49 -15.46
CA LEU A 356 19.04 -35.70 -16.61
C LEU A 356 20.52 -35.63 -16.23
N SER A 357 20.84 -35.24 -15.00
CA SER A 357 22.21 -35.05 -14.53
C SER A 357 22.76 -36.28 -13.82
N SER A 358 24.07 -36.48 -13.90
CA SER A 358 24.76 -37.57 -13.21
C SER A 358 24.72 -37.36 -11.69
N PRO A 359 24.30 -38.37 -10.88
CA PRO A 359 24.11 -38.21 -9.44
C PRO A 359 25.33 -37.72 -8.63
N SER A 360 26.54 -37.95 -9.14
CA SER A 360 27.80 -37.54 -8.52
C SER A 360 28.26 -36.12 -8.88
N SER A 361 27.53 -35.42 -9.75
CA SER A 361 27.89 -34.08 -10.21
C SER A 361 27.37 -32.99 -9.26
N TRP A 362 28.15 -31.93 -9.06
CA TRP A 362 27.69 -30.72 -8.37
C TRP A 362 26.41 -30.13 -9.00
N PHE A 363 26.26 -30.30 -10.33
CA PHE A 363 25.10 -29.82 -11.08
C PHE A 363 23.80 -30.53 -10.67
N HIS A 364 23.90 -31.81 -10.29
CA HIS A 364 22.75 -32.59 -9.80
C HIS A 364 22.24 -32.00 -8.48
N THR A 365 23.14 -31.79 -7.52
CA THR A 365 22.80 -31.16 -6.24
C THR A 365 22.30 -29.72 -6.41
N ALA A 366 22.95 -28.92 -7.26
CA ALA A 366 22.52 -27.55 -7.53
C ALA A 366 21.12 -27.49 -8.16
N SER A 367 20.80 -28.40 -9.08
CA SER A 367 19.48 -28.52 -9.68
C SER A 367 18.43 -28.89 -8.62
N PHE A 368 18.75 -29.82 -7.71
CA PHE A 368 17.85 -30.17 -6.62
C PHE A 368 17.61 -28.99 -5.66
N LEU A 369 18.66 -28.25 -5.29
CA LEU A 369 18.52 -27.04 -4.48
C LEU A 369 17.69 -25.96 -5.20
N LEU A 370 17.81 -25.84 -6.52
CA LEU A 370 17.01 -24.90 -7.32
C LEU A 370 15.52 -25.28 -7.32
N ILE A 371 15.17 -26.58 -7.36
CA ILE A 371 13.79 -27.05 -7.14
C ILE A 371 13.30 -26.56 -5.77
N GLY A 372 14.08 -26.80 -4.71
CA GLY A 372 13.74 -26.39 -3.35
C GLY A 372 13.55 -24.87 -3.23
N ALA A 373 14.49 -24.08 -3.77
CA ALA A 373 14.44 -22.62 -3.75
C ALA A 373 13.21 -22.08 -4.52
N SER A 374 12.92 -22.67 -5.68
CA SER A 374 11.74 -22.36 -6.46
C SER A 374 10.45 -22.66 -5.70
N LEU A 375 10.30 -23.87 -5.15
CA LEU A 375 9.11 -24.24 -4.39
C LEU A 375 8.94 -23.37 -3.13
N PHE A 376 10.04 -23.10 -2.43
CA PHE A 376 10.02 -22.23 -1.25
C PHE A 376 9.54 -20.81 -1.59
N THR A 377 10.08 -20.22 -2.65
CA THR A 377 9.67 -18.87 -3.09
C THR A 377 8.23 -18.84 -3.61
N VAL A 378 7.74 -19.89 -4.29
CA VAL A 378 6.32 -20.04 -4.65
C VAL A 378 5.44 -20.08 -3.42
N LEU A 379 5.79 -20.87 -2.41
CA LEU A 379 5.00 -21.00 -1.17
C LEU A 379 4.90 -19.67 -0.42
N LEU A 380 5.97 -18.88 -0.40
CA LEU A 380 5.96 -17.54 0.20
C LEU A 380 5.10 -16.58 -0.61
N ASN A 381 5.29 -16.50 -1.94
CA ASN A 381 4.62 -15.51 -2.77
C ASN A 381 3.15 -15.82 -3.02
N LEU A 382 2.78 -17.09 -3.19
CA LEU A 382 1.39 -17.51 -3.43
C LEU A 382 0.52 -17.43 -2.17
N ASN A 383 1.10 -17.13 -1.01
CA ASN A 383 0.36 -16.99 0.24
C ASN A 383 -0.65 -15.83 0.20
N PRO A 384 -1.97 -16.10 0.18
CA PRO A 384 -2.99 -15.06 0.09
C PRO A 384 -3.18 -14.26 1.39
N MET A 385 -2.62 -14.76 2.49
CA MET A 385 -2.75 -14.19 3.83
C MET A 385 -1.58 -13.28 4.22
N ALA A 386 -0.52 -13.22 3.42
CA ALA A 386 0.54 -12.22 3.50
C ALA A 386 0.40 -11.24 2.32
N LYS A 387 0.91 -10.00 2.44
CA LYS A 387 0.86 -9.00 1.35
C LYS A 387 1.93 -9.28 0.28
N PHE A 388 1.93 -10.50 -0.24
CA PHE A 388 2.69 -10.92 -1.40
C PHE A 388 1.75 -11.11 -2.59
N ASP A 389 2.26 -11.58 -3.71
CA ASP A 389 1.52 -11.73 -4.96
C ASP A 389 0.20 -12.50 -4.82
N GLY A 390 0.15 -13.55 -3.99
CA GLY A 390 -1.08 -14.31 -3.76
C GLY A 390 -2.22 -13.46 -3.23
N TYR A 391 -1.92 -12.50 -2.34
CA TYR A 391 -2.92 -11.54 -1.85
C TYR A 391 -3.37 -10.59 -2.96
N HIS A 392 -2.42 -10.08 -3.75
CA HIS A 392 -2.71 -9.18 -4.85
C HIS A 392 -3.47 -9.90 -5.99
N LEU A 393 -3.23 -11.19 -6.21
CA LEU A 393 -3.93 -12.03 -7.17
C LEU A 393 -5.40 -12.22 -6.77
N VAL A 394 -5.66 -12.53 -5.49
CA VAL A 394 -7.04 -12.61 -4.96
C VAL A 394 -7.72 -11.25 -5.05
N SER A 395 -7.01 -10.16 -4.74
CA SER A 395 -7.53 -8.79 -4.88
C SER A 395 -7.87 -8.44 -6.33
N ALA A 396 -7.02 -8.79 -7.30
CA ALA A 396 -7.25 -8.54 -8.72
C ALA A 396 -8.39 -9.40 -9.29
N ALA A 397 -8.47 -10.68 -8.90
CA ALA A 397 -9.53 -11.59 -9.32
C ALA A 397 -10.90 -11.15 -8.77
N SER A 398 -10.97 -10.80 -7.49
CA SER A 398 -12.21 -10.30 -6.86
C SER A 398 -12.56 -8.86 -7.25
N GLY A 399 -11.55 -8.01 -7.53
CA GLY A 399 -11.71 -6.56 -7.74
C GLY A 399 -11.82 -5.76 -6.47
N ILE A 400 -11.67 -6.42 -5.33
CA ILE A 400 -11.75 -5.78 -4.04
C ILE A 400 -10.37 -5.17 -3.76
N ASN A 401 -10.27 -3.88 -3.99
CA ASN A 401 -9.11 -3.10 -3.55
C ASN A 401 -9.04 -3.12 -2.03
N ASN A 402 -7.82 -3.26 -1.49
CA ASN A 402 -7.57 -3.30 -0.04
C ASN A 402 -8.38 -4.37 0.71
N LEU A 403 -8.52 -5.57 0.13
CA LEU A 403 -9.23 -6.74 0.66
C LEU A 403 -9.03 -6.94 2.17
N ARG A 404 -7.77 -6.89 2.65
CA ARG A 404 -7.46 -7.07 4.08
C ARG A 404 -8.09 -5.99 4.94
N ALA A 405 -7.88 -4.71 4.60
CA ALA A 405 -8.36 -3.59 5.41
C ALA A 405 -9.90 -3.56 5.45
N ARG A 406 -10.55 -3.80 4.30
CA ARG A 406 -12.02 -3.89 4.21
C ARG A 406 -12.57 -5.07 5.02
N SER A 407 -11.92 -6.23 4.96
CA SER A 407 -12.31 -7.41 5.72
C SER A 407 -12.21 -7.19 7.23
N PHE A 408 -11.13 -6.58 7.74
CA PHE A 408 -11.04 -6.23 9.16
C PHE A 408 -12.01 -5.12 9.57
N ALA A 409 -12.27 -4.13 8.71
CA ALA A 409 -13.26 -3.10 8.97
C ALA A 409 -14.68 -3.66 9.07
N LEU A 410 -15.02 -4.65 8.22
CA LEU A 410 -16.28 -5.41 8.30
C LEU A 410 -16.41 -6.06 9.69
N TYR A 411 -15.41 -6.83 10.14
CA TYR A 411 -15.44 -7.46 11.47
C TYR A 411 -15.51 -6.44 12.61
N ALA A 412 -14.79 -5.32 12.52
CA ALA A 412 -14.88 -4.24 13.50
C ALA A 412 -16.30 -3.65 13.58
N SER A 413 -16.98 -3.50 12.43
CA SER A 413 -18.36 -3.02 12.38
C SER A 413 -19.36 -4.00 13.00
N LEU A 414 -19.19 -5.32 12.75
CA LEU A 414 -20.00 -6.39 13.33
C LEU A 414 -19.85 -6.45 14.86
N LEU A 415 -18.61 -6.37 15.36
CA LEU A 415 -18.32 -6.33 16.80
C LEU A 415 -18.93 -5.09 17.47
N GLN A 416 -18.93 -3.95 16.77
CA GLN A 416 -19.54 -2.71 17.26
C GLN A 416 -21.06 -2.63 17.04
N ARG A 417 -21.70 -3.70 16.51
CA ARG A 417 -23.13 -3.74 16.14
C ARG A 417 -23.58 -2.55 15.27
N LYS A 418 -22.69 -2.05 14.41
CA LYS A 418 -22.99 -0.99 13.44
C LYS A 418 -23.44 -1.61 12.13
N SER A 419 -24.27 -0.90 11.36
CA SER A 419 -24.62 -1.33 10.00
C SER A 419 -23.34 -1.46 9.17
N SER A 420 -23.12 -2.62 8.56
CA SER A 420 -21.98 -2.85 7.67
C SER A 420 -22.11 -1.95 6.45
N PRO A 421 -21.06 -1.20 6.07
CA PRO A 421 -21.05 -0.45 4.81
C PRO A 421 -20.93 -1.37 3.58
N GLU A 422 -20.58 -2.64 3.78
CA GLU A 422 -20.37 -3.62 2.71
C GLU A 422 -21.62 -4.48 2.51
N SER A 423 -22.22 -4.43 1.31
CA SER A 423 -23.35 -5.27 0.88
C SER A 423 -23.11 -5.79 -0.54
N GLY A 424 -23.58 -7.01 -0.84
CA GLY A 424 -23.45 -7.64 -2.17
C GLY A 424 -22.57 -8.90 -2.21
N SER A 425 -22.11 -9.28 -3.41
CA SER A 425 -21.31 -10.49 -3.68
C SER A 425 -19.99 -10.54 -2.92
N ASP A 426 -19.41 -9.38 -2.65
CA ASP A 426 -18.09 -9.22 -2.02
C ASP A 426 -18.09 -9.58 -0.53
N TYR A 427 -19.29 -9.57 0.09
CA TYR A 427 -19.47 -9.79 1.52
C TYR A 427 -18.93 -11.14 1.98
N TRP A 428 -19.23 -12.22 1.26
CA TRP A 428 -18.82 -13.57 1.65
C TRP A 428 -17.30 -13.76 1.58
N LEU A 429 -16.65 -13.18 0.57
CA LEU A 429 -15.21 -13.23 0.43
C LEU A 429 -14.52 -12.45 1.56
N LEU A 430 -15.03 -11.24 1.86
CA LEU A 430 -14.54 -10.43 2.98
C LEU A 430 -14.75 -11.12 4.32
N LEU A 431 -15.88 -11.81 4.51
CA LEU A 431 -16.20 -12.55 5.72
C LEU A 431 -15.27 -13.75 5.90
N ALA A 432 -14.96 -14.50 4.84
CA ALA A 432 -14.06 -15.64 4.91
C ALA A 432 -12.58 -15.24 5.08
N TYR A 433 -12.16 -14.11 4.50
CA TYR A 433 -10.76 -13.70 4.45
C TYR A 433 -10.15 -13.40 5.83
N ALA A 434 -10.78 -12.57 6.65
CA ALA A 434 -10.25 -12.18 7.96
C ALA A 434 -9.99 -13.36 8.92
N PRO A 435 -10.94 -14.29 9.17
CA PRO A 435 -10.70 -15.41 10.07
C PRO A 435 -9.62 -16.34 9.53
N LEU A 436 -9.60 -16.58 8.20
CA LEU A 436 -8.56 -17.40 7.58
C LEU A 436 -7.18 -16.74 7.70
N SER A 437 -7.10 -15.42 7.50
CA SER A 437 -5.86 -14.65 7.67
C SER A 437 -5.39 -14.65 9.11
N PHE A 438 -6.32 -14.49 10.06
CA PHE A 438 -6.01 -14.52 11.48
C PHE A 438 -5.51 -15.90 11.92
N LEU A 439 -6.19 -16.97 11.50
CA LEU A 439 -5.78 -18.35 11.79
C LEU A 439 -4.41 -18.66 11.17
N TYR A 440 -4.17 -18.23 9.93
CA TYR A 440 -2.88 -18.38 9.27
C TYR A 440 -1.76 -17.68 10.06
N LEU A 441 -1.96 -16.41 10.44
CA LEU A 441 -0.97 -15.66 11.22
C LEU A 441 -0.73 -16.33 12.57
N LEU A 442 -1.78 -16.78 13.27
CA LEU A 442 -1.67 -17.49 14.54
C LEU A 442 -0.82 -18.76 14.38
N LEU A 443 -1.06 -19.56 13.33
CA LEU A 443 -0.31 -20.77 13.05
C LEU A 443 1.17 -20.48 12.71
N VAL A 444 1.43 -19.49 11.85
CA VAL A 444 2.81 -19.15 11.47
C VAL A 444 3.59 -18.58 12.65
N PHE A 445 3.02 -17.61 13.38
CA PHE A 445 3.70 -17.01 14.52
C PHE A 445 3.87 -17.99 15.68
N SER A 446 2.90 -18.87 15.95
CA SER A 446 3.07 -19.91 16.96
C SER A 446 4.16 -20.90 16.57
N ARG A 447 4.19 -21.37 15.32
CA ARG A 447 5.27 -22.25 14.84
C ARG A 447 6.64 -21.58 14.87
N LEU A 448 6.72 -20.32 14.45
CA LEU A 448 7.95 -19.54 14.51
C LEU A 448 8.41 -19.33 15.95
N ALA A 449 7.50 -19.03 16.88
CA ALA A 449 7.81 -18.85 18.29
C ALA A 449 8.28 -20.16 18.95
N LEU A 450 7.64 -21.29 18.63
CA LEU A 450 8.05 -22.60 19.11
C LEU A 450 9.43 -22.99 18.54
N TRP A 451 9.65 -22.78 17.25
CA TRP A 451 10.95 -23.03 16.61
C TRP A 451 12.05 -22.13 17.18
N LEU A 452 11.79 -20.84 17.34
CA LEU A 452 12.74 -19.90 17.93
C LEU A 452 13.01 -20.25 19.40
N GLY A 453 11.98 -20.63 20.15
CA GLY A 453 12.12 -21.10 21.52
C GLY A 453 13.03 -22.32 21.60
N ASP A 454 12.76 -23.34 20.79
CA ASP A 454 13.59 -24.54 20.71
C ASP A 454 15.04 -24.24 20.27
N TRP A 455 15.22 -23.40 19.24
CA TRP A 455 16.54 -22.97 18.78
C TRP A 455 17.31 -22.21 19.86
N VAL A 456 16.66 -21.26 20.56
CA VAL A 456 17.29 -20.52 21.67
C VAL A 456 17.67 -21.47 22.80
N LEU A 457 16.76 -22.36 23.22
CA LEU A 457 16.98 -23.31 24.31
C LEU A 457 18.15 -24.27 23.99
N THR A 458 18.19 -24.78 22.77
CA THR A 458 19.27 -25.68 22.30
C THR A 458 20.62 -24.97 22.16
N HIS A 459 20.63 -23.67 21.88
CA HIS A 459 21.84 -22.87 21.68
C HIS A 459 22.16 -21.93 22.85
N ILE A 460 21.55 -22.12 24.04
CA ILE A 460 21.82 -21.31 25.25
C ILE A 460 23.33 -21.12 25.51
N PRO A 461 24.17 -22.17 25.48
CA PRO A 461 25.59 -22.00 25.79
C PRO A 461 26.29 -21.10 24.78
N ALA A 462 25.98 -21.25 23.49
CA ALA A 462 26.57 -20.46 22.40
C ALA A 462 26.10 -19.00 22.44
N LEU A 463 24.79 -18.78 22.66
CA LEU A 463 24.23 -17.44 22.85
C LEU A 463 24.79 -16.75 24.11
N GLY A 464 24.93 -17.50 25.20
CA GLY A 464 25.54 -17.01 26.44
C GLY A 464 27.00 -16.59 26.23
N LEU A 465 27.80 -17.42 25.56
CA LEU A 465 29.18 -17.08 25.18
C LEU A 465 29.25 -15.86 24.26
N LEU A 466 28.36 -15.77 23.26
CA LEU A 466 28.27 -14.62 22.36
C LEU A 466 27.96 -13.34 23.15
N LEU A 467 26.93 -13.35 23.99
CA LEU A 467 26.54 -12.19 24.80
C LEU A 467 27.65 -11.79 25.79
N LEU A 468 28.30 -12.77 26.44
CA LEU A 468 29.46 -12.52 27.31
C LEU A 468 30.64 -11.91 26.53
N SER A 469 30.92 -12.40 25.32
CA SER A 469 31.98 -11.85 24.47
C SER A 469 31.67 -10.43 24.01
N LEU A 470 30.42 -10.14 23.63
CA LEU A 470 29.97 -8.80 23.27
C LEU A 470 30.03 -7.85 24.46
N TRP A 471 29.65 -8.32 25.65
CA TRP A 471 29.77 -7.55 26.89
C TRP A 471 31.22 -7.26 27.24
N LEU A 472 32.12 -8.23 27.09
CA LEU A 472 33.55 -8.06 27.32
C LEU A 472 34.17 -7.07 26.33
N ILE A 473 33.82 -7.18 25.04
CA ILE A 473 34.21 -6.23 23.99
C ILE A 473 33.71 -4.83 24.33
N TYR A 474 32.44 -4.68 24.72
CA TYR A 474 31.88 -3.40 25.15
C TYR A 474 32.65 -2.81 26.34
N TYR A 475 32.92 -3.61 27.37
CA TYR A 475 33.63 -3.18 28.58
C TYR A 475 35.08 -2.77 28.31
N LEU A 476 35.76 -3.45 27.39
CA LEU A 476 37.16 -3.18 27.06
C LEU A 476 37.35 -2.04 26.04
N LEU A 477 36.38 -1.81 25.15
CA LEU A 477 36.52 -0.86 24.03
C LEU A 477 35.81 0.48 24.23
N LEU A 478 34.85 0.61 25.15
CA LEU A 478 34.29 1.92 25.48
C LEU A 478 35.06 2.57 26.64
N PRO A 479 35.69 3.73 26.42
CA PRO A 479 36.34 4.48 27.49
C PRO A 479 35.29 5.00 28.47
N ASP A 480 35.63 5.03 29.76
CA ASP A 480 34.76 5.59 30.80
C ASP A 480 34.33 7.01 30.42
N PRO A 481 33.04 7.35 30.57
CA PRO A 481 32.57 8.71 30.35
C PRO A 481 33.31 9.63 31.32
N GLN A 482 34.19 10.47 30.77
CA GLN A 482 34.89 11.51 31.53
C GLN A 482 33.85 12.29 32.36
N PRO A 483 34.03 12.41 33.68
CA PRO A 483 33.11 13.18 34.50
C PRO A 483 33.08 14.61 33.96
N LYS A 484 31.89 15.09 33.58
CA LYS A 484 31.71 16.51 33.23
C LYS A 484 31.94 17.33 34.51
N THR A 485 33.13 17.91 34.61
CA THR A 485 33.49 18.91 35.62
C THR A 485 32.69 20.19 35.45
#